data_AF-A0A9D3Z0M4-F1
#
_entry.id   AF-A0A9D3Z0M4-F1
#
_cell.length_a   1.000
_cell.length_b   1.000
_cell.length_c   1.000
_cell.angle_alpha   90.00
_cell.angle_beta   90.00
_cell.angle_gamma   90.00
#
_symmetry.space_group_name_H-M   'P 1'
#
loop_
_entity.id
_entity.type
_entity.pdbx_description
1 polymer ?
#
loop_
_entity_poly.entity_id
_entity_poly.type
_entity_poly.pdbx_seq_one_letter_code
_entity_poly.pdbx_strand_id
1 'polypeptide(L)'
;MELNNFEDPSEITSFSYRIQSNGDIVVDWTDADRKDTFSNEHLKLKSGQIYTTEVHAVNGGGFTSFSVNSSLIVASDPPALTGVFYQILNSNSIFAFIKNSHLIV
;
A
#
# COMPACT_ATOMS: atom_id res chain seq x y z
N MET A 1 1.52 -21.61 29.74
CA MET A 1 1.96 -20.20 29.74
C MET A 1 0.97 -19.49 28.84
N GLU A 2 -0.05 -18.87 29.45
CA GLU A 2 -1.13 -18.21 28.70
C GLU A 2 -0.58 -16.92 28.10
N LEU A 3 -0.26 -16.99 26.80
CA LEU A 3 -0.28 -15.81 25.96
C LEU A 3 -1.75 -15.41 25.87
N ASN A 4 -2.10 -14.22 26.36
CA ASN A 4 -3.13 -13.31 25.82
C ASN A 4 -3.75 -12.49 26.96
N ASN A 5 -2.98 -11.60 27.60
CA ASN A 5 -3.54 -10.56 28.46
C ASN A 5 -4.23 -9.42 27.65
N PHE A 6 -4.63 -9.71 26.41
CA PHE A 6 -5.40 -8.83 25.54
C PHE A 6 -6.89 -9.20 25.64
N GLU A 7 -7.41 -9.31 26.87
CA GLU A 7 -8.80 -9.73 27.10
C GLU A 7 -9.80 -8.57 27.01
N ASP A 8 -9.34 -7.33 27.22
CA ASP A 8 -10.20 -6.15 27.18
C ASP A 8 -9.88 -5.21 25.99
N PRO A 9 -10.61 -5.34 24.87
CA PRO A 9 -10.47 -4.43 23.73
C PRO A 9 -11.09 -3.05 23.97
N SER A 10 -11.84 -2.84 25.06
CA SER A 10 -12.38 -1.51 25.39
C SER A 10 -11.29 -0.53 25.83
N GLU A 11 -10.11 -1.04 26.19
CA GLU A 11 -8.92 -0.26 26.55
C GLU A 11 -7.92 -0.05 25.40
N ILE A 12 -8.29 -0.27 24.12
CA ILE A 12 -7.36 -0.05 22.99
C ILE A 12 -6.83 1.38 23.05
N THR A 13 -5.53 1.56 23.27
CA THR A 13 -4.89 2.87 23.36
C THR A 13 -4.31 3.30 22.02
N SER A 14 -3.87 2.35 21.19
CA SER A 14 -3.38 2.63 19.84
C SER A 14 -3.44 1.39 18.94
N PHE A 15 -3.18 1.60 17.66
CA PHE A 15 -2.83 0.57 16.69
C PHE A 15 -1.38 0.76 16.29
N SER A 16 -0.65 -0.33 16.11
CA SER A 16 0.69 -0.31 15.52
C SER A 16 0.69 -1.14 14.25
N TYR A 17 1.54 -0.74 13.30
CA TYR A 17 1.65 -1.40 12.02
C TYR A 17 3.10 -1.64 11.62
N ARG A 18 3.31 -2.63 10.76
CA ARG A 18 4.61 -2.99 10.17
C ARG A 18 4.44 -3.27 8.69
N ILE A 19 5.42 -2.88 7.86
CA ILE A 19 5.46 -3.20 6.44
C ILE A 19 6.67 -4.07 6.15
N GLN A 20 6.45 -5.20 5.49
CA GLN A 20 7.51 -6.14 5.12
C GLN A 20 7.41 -6.54 3.65
N SER A 21 8.55 -6.96 3.09
CA SER A 21 8.65 -7.51 1.74
C SER A 21 9.75 -8.57 1.71
N ASN A 22 9.44 -9.78 1.27
CA ASN A 22 10.42 -10.88 1.13
C ASN A 22 11.26 -11.17 2.40
N GLY A 23 10.66 -10.99 3.59
CA GLY A 23 11.35 -11.17 4.88
C GLY A 23 12.10 -9.93 5.37
N ASP A 24 12.30 -8.92 4.53
CA ASP A 24 12.90 -7.64 4.93
C ASP A 24 11.84 -6.74 5.59
N ILE A 25 12.24 -6.04 6.66
CA ILE A 25 11.45 -4.99 7.29
C ILE A 25 11.63 -3.70 6.51
N VAL A 26 10.53 -3.19 5.94
CA VAL A 26 10.48 -1.94 5.17
C VAL A 26 10.12 -0.78 6.10
N VAL A 27 9.15 -1.00 6.97
CA VAL A 27 8.78 -0.13 8.09
C VAL A 27 8.62 -1.04 9.29
N ASP A 28 9.36 -0.77 10.37
CA ASP A 28 9.22 -1.52 11.62
C ASP A 28 7.96 -1.09 12.38
N TRP A 29 7.60 -1.81 13.44
CA TRP A 29 6.43 -1.49 14.26
C TRP A 29 6.36 -0.01 14.62
N THR A 30 5.37 0.66 14.05
CA THR A 30 5.16 2.11 14.17
C THR A 30 3.74 2.34 14.68
N ASP A 31 3.61 3.23 15.67
CA ASP A 31 2.32 3.61 16.24
C ASP A 31 1.52 4.49 15.25
N ALA A 32 0.25 4.17 15.04
CA ALA A 32 -0.71 4.90 14.22
C ALA A 32 -1.76 5.63 15.07
N ASP A 33 -1.49 5.81 16.37
CA ASP A 33 -2.45 6.27 17.37
C ASP A 33 -3.74 5.44 17.32
N ARG A 34 -4.88 6.05 17.64
CA ARG A 34 -6.21 5.47 17.46
C ARG A 34 -6.82 5.77 16.08
N LYS A 35 -5.99 6.03 15.07
CA LYS A 35 -6.48 6.35 13.72
C LYS A 35 -6.81 5.07 12.98
N ASP A 36 -7.80 5.16 12.10
CA ASP A 36 -8.20 4.12 11.17
C ASP A 36 -7.33 4.10 9.89
N THR A 37 -6.50 5.12 9.72
CA THR A 37 -5.65 5.34 8.55
C THR A 37 -4.26 5.85 8.94
N PHE A 38 -3.26 5.45 8.17
CA PHE A 38 -1.88 5.96 8.25
C PHE A 38 -1.29 6.07 6.84
N SER A 39 -0.27 6.91 6.68
CA SER A 39 0.42 7.10 5.40
C SER A 39 1.93 7.13 5.61
N ASN A 40 2.67 6.38 4.79
CA ASN A 40 4.13 6.45 4.72
C ASN A 40 4.55 7.06 3.40
N GLU A 41 5.33 8.13 3.48
CA GLU A 41 5.91 8.79 2.32
C GLU A 41 7.34 8.31 2.09
N HIS A 42 7.85 8.55 0.88
CA HIS A 42 9.26 8.30 0.53
C HIS A 42 9.73 6.83 0.65
N LEU A 43 8.81 5.87 0.67
CA LEU A 43 9.16 4.46 0.59
C LEU A 43 9.82 4.14 -0.75
N LYS A 44 11.00 3.51 -0.71
CA LYS A 44 11.72 3.02 -1.91
C LYS A 44 11.17 1.67 -2.34
N LEU A 45 9.94 1.65 -2.82
CA LEU A 45 9.28 0.43 -3.28
C LEU A 45 9.89 -0.07 -4.59
N LYS A 46 9.98 -1.39 -4.74
CA LYS A 46 10.51 -2.07 -5.93
C LYS A 46 9.36 -2.66 -6.73
N SER A 47 9.42 -2.45 -8.03
CA SER A 47 8.46 -3.02 -8.97
C SER A 47 8.47 -4.55 -8.95
N GLY A 48 7.30 -5.17 -9.09
CA GLY A 48 7.08 -6.60 -9.02
C GLY A 48 7.11 -7.20 -7.61
N GLN A 49 7.36 -6.39 -6.57
CA GLN A 49 7.43 -6.89 -5.20
C GLN A 49 6.09 -6.82 -4.47
N ILE A 50 5.90 -7.81 -3.59
CA ILE A 50 4.77 -7.90 -2.67
C ILE A 50 5.16 -7.22 -1.36
N TYR A 51 4.33 -6.28 -0.94
CA TYR A 51 4.43 -5.63 0.36
C TYR A 51 3.26 -6.07 1.21
N THR A 52 3.56 -6.65 2.37
CA THR A 52 2.57 -7.07 3.37
C THR A 52 2.59 -6.07 4.50
N THR A 53 1.42 -5.51 4.80
CA THR A 53 1.18 -4.68 5.96
C THR A 53 0.53 -5.53 7.03
N GLU A 54 1.07 -5.49 8.25
CA GLU A 54 0.49 -6.09 9.44
C GLU A 54 0.07 -5.00 10.40
N VAL A 55 -1.05 -5.22 11.11
CA VAL A 55 -1.60 -4.29 12.10
C VAL A 55 -2.01 -5.08 13.34
N HIS A 56 -1.69 -4.57 14.53
CA HIS A 56 -2.27 -5.03 15.80
C HIS A 56 -2.74 -3.85 16.64
N ALA A 57 -3.60 -4.12 17.60
CA ALA A 57 -4.01 -3.16 18.62
C ALA A 57 -3.13 -3.28 19.86
N VAL A 58 -2.97 -2.17 20.58
CA VAL A 58 -2.30 -2.08 21.89
C VAL A 58 -3.33 -1.63 22.92
N ASN A 59 -3.40 -2.28 24.08
CA ASN A 59 -4.33 -1.89 25.16
C ASN A 59 -3.66 -1.00 26.23
N GLY A 60 -4.43 -0.56 27.23
CA GLY A 60 -3.96 0.27 28.35
C GLY A 60 -2.85 -0.37 29.18
N GLY A 61 -2.77 -1.71 29.20
CA GLY A 61 -1.71 -2.48 29.85
C GLY A 61 -0.44 -2.66 29.01
N GLY A 62 -0.41 -2.16 27.77
CA GLY A 62 0.71 -2.30 26.84
C GLY A 62 0.79 -3.67 26.16
N PHE A 63 -0.27 -4.50 26.24
CA PHE A 63 -0.33 -5.78 25.54
C PHE A 63 -0.80 -5.58 24.10
N THR A 64 -0.27 -6.41 23.19
CA THR A 64 -0.62 -6.40 21.77
C THR A 64 -1.62 -7.50 21.42
N SER A 65 -2.57 -7.21 20.55
CA SER A 65 -3.46 -8.22 19.98
C SER A 65 -2.72 -9.14 19.00
N PHE A 66 -3.40 -10.18 18.51
CA PHE A 66 -3.00 -10.84 17.27
C PHE A 66 -2.97 -9.82 16.12
N SER A 67 -2.04 -10.01 15.18
CA SER A 67 -1.94 -9.17 14.00
C SER A 67 -2.89 -9.65 12.90
N VAL A 68 -3.47 -8.69 12.18
CA VAL A 68 -4.15 -8.90 10.90
C VAL A 68 -3.29 -8.32 9.79
N ASN A 69 -3.38 -8.85 8.58
CA ASN A 69 -2.52 -8.44 7.48
C ASN A 69 -3.24 -8.31 6.14
N SER A 70 -2.67 -7.48 5.28
CA SER A 70 -3.08 -7.33 3.88
C SER A 70 -1.84 -7.12 3.01
N SER A 71 -1.89 -7.58 1.77
CA SER A 71 -0.75 -7.55 0.85
C SER A 71 -1.14 -6.88 -0.47
N LEU A 72 -0.21 -6.11 -1.03
CA LEU A 72 -0.32 -5.55 -2.38
C LEU A 72 0.93 -5.87 -3.19
N ILE A 73 0.79 -5.85 -4.52
CA ILE A 73 1.92 -5.94 -5.45
C ILE A 73 2.14 -4.58 -6.10
N VAL A 74 3.40 -4.14 -6.18
CA VAL A 74 3.76 -2.96 -6.97
C VAL A 74 3.82 -3.39 -8.43
N ALA A 75 2.89 -2.90 -9.24
CA ALA A 75 2.83 -3.24 -10.66
C ALA A 75 4.15 -2.93 -11.38
N SER A 76 4.50 -3.78 -12.34
CA SER A 76 5.69 -3.63 -13.20
C SER A 76 5.38 -3.24 -14.62
N ASP A 77 4.11 -3.30 -15.00
CA ASP A 77 3.72 -2.98 -16.35
C ASP A 77 3.77 -1.46 -16.55
N PRO A 78 4.48 -0.98 -17.59
CA PRO A 78 4.35 0.42 -17.97
C PRO A 78 2.87 0.69 -18.30
N PRO A 79 2.38 1.92 -18.08
CA PRO A 79 1.04 2.29 -18.50
C PRO A 79 0.83 1.92 -19.97
N ALA A 80 -0.18 1.09 -20.25
CA ALA A 80 -0.52 0.76 -21.61
C ALA A 80 -1.10 2.00 -22.31
N LEU A 81 -0.53 2.35 -23.47
CA LEU A 81 -1.17 3.30 -24.38
C LEU A 81 -2.43 2.63 -24.95
N THR A 82 -3.61 2.98 -24.41
CA THR A 82 -4.91 2.48 -24.87
C THR A 82 -5.51 3.32 -26.02
N GLY A 83 -4.71 4.22 -26.60
CA GLY A 83 -5.15 5.11 -27.68
C GLY A 83 -5.38 4.37 -29.01
N VAL A 84 -6.46 4.74 -29.70
CA VAL A 84 -6.66 4.34 -31.10
C VAL A 84 -5.78 5.22 -31.98
N PHE A 85 -4.84 4.61 -32.70
CA PHE A 85 -4.04 5.31 -33.71
C PHE A 85 -4.89 5.54 -34.97
N TYR A 86 -5.24 6.79 -35.25
CA TYR A 86 -5.79 7.16 -36.55
C TYR A 86 -4.64 7.55 -37.48
N GLN A 87 -4.32 6.69 -38.45
CA GLN A 87 -3.44 7.05 -39.56
C GLN A 87 -4.29 7.70 -40.64
N ILE A 88 -4.11 9.00 -40.90
CA ILE A 88 -4.62 9.62 -42.14
C ILE A 88 -3.47 9.57 -43.14
N LEU A 89 -3.56 8.66 -44.11
CA LEU A 89 -2.60 8.56 -45.21
C LEU A 89 -2.89 9.66 -46.23
N ASN A 90 -2.27 10.82 -46.02
CA ASN A 90 -2.06 11.80 -47.08
C ASN A 90 -0.61 11.62 -47.52
N SER A 91 -0.35 11.53 -48.82
CA SER A 91 0.90 11.02 -49.41
C SER A 91 2.22 11.69 -49.03
N ASN A 92 2.28 12.58 -48.03
CA ASN A 92 3.52 13.24 -47.58
C ASN A 92 3.58 13.64 -46.09
N SER A 93 2.66 13.24 -45.19
CA SER A 93 2.77 13.60 -43.76
C SER A 93 2.02 12.66 -42.82
N ILE A 94 2.67 12.27 -41.72
CA ILE A 94 2.05 11.54 -40.60
C ILE A 94 1.77 12.56 -39.49
N PHE A 95 0.50 12.83 -39.20
CA PHE A 95 0.07 13.59 -38.02
C PHE A 95 -0.49 12.61 -36.98
N ALA A 96 0.04 12.61 -35.76
CA ALA A 96 -0.52 11.85 -34.64
C ALA A 96 -1.13 12.83 -33.63
N PHE A 97 -2.43 12.72 -33.36
CA PHE A 97 -3.10 13.44 -32.27
C PHE A 97 -3.29 12.49 -31.08
N ILE A 98 -2.68 12.80 -29.95
CA ILE A 98 -2.88 12.07 -28.69
C ILE A 98 -3.93 12.84 -27.89
N LYS A 99 -5.14 12.29 -27.74
CA LYS A 99 -6.13 12.83 -26.80
C LYS A 99 -6.11 12.01 -25.52
N ASN A 100 -5.32 12.45 -24.54
CA ASN A 100 -5.37 11.90 -23.18
C ASN A 100 -6.30 12.78 -22.33
N SER A 101 -7.36 12.20 -21.78
CA SER A 101 -8.14 12.87 -20.73
C SER A 101 -8.71 11.86 -19.74
N HIS A 102 -7.89 11.43 -18.77
CA HIS A 102 -8.27 11.29 -17.35
C HIS A 102 -7.05 10.81 -16.54
N LEU A 103 -6.55 11.66 -15.65
CA LEU A 103 -5.78 11.25 -14.48
C LEU A 103 -6.75 11.36 -13.30
N ILE A 104 -7.13 10.22 -12.72
CA ILE A 104 -7.77 10.19 -11.41
C ILE A 104 -6.64 9.88 -10.43
N VAL A 105 -6.32 10.83 -9.56
CA VAL A 105 -5.62 10.60 -8.29
C VAL A 105 -6.68 10.64 -7.21
#